data_AF-A0A2U3R2C3-F1
#
_entry.id   AF-A0A2U3R2C3-F1
#
_cell.length_a   1.000
_cell.length_b   1.000
_cell.length_c   1.000
_cell.angle_alpha   90.00
_cell.angle_beta   90.00
_cell.angle_gamma   90.00
#
_symmetry.space_group_name_H-M   'P 1'
#
loop_
_entity.id
_entity.type
_entity.pdbx_description
1 polymer ?
#
loop_
_entity_poly.entity_id
_entity_poly.type
_entity_poly.pdbx_seq_one_letter_code
_entity_poly.pdbx_strand_id
1 'polypeptide(L)'
;MSHPLRHYWYLDSITNSIFINLKVKSGAKINKIIGLYHINNKSFLYVKINAIPENNKANQEIIKFLSQWLEVCRSNIKIVYGLHSNLKVISVINTNANISNLIRSKLKSIHL
;
A
#
# COMPACT_ATOMS: atom_id res chain seq x y z
N MET A 1 3.04 23.37 15.99
CA MET A 1 2.43 23.46 14.65
C MET A 1 2.62 22.13 13.93
N SER A 2 1.54 21.39 13.76
CA SER A 2 1.52 20.00 13.29
C SER A 2 1.88 19.90 11.80
N HIS A 3 3.01 19.24 11.50
CA HIS A 3 3.44 18.94 10.13
C HIS A 3 2.45 17.95 9.47
N PRO A 4 1.81 18.26 8.32
CA PRO A 4 0.83 17.40 7.68
C PRO A 4 1.45 16.31 6.77
N LEU A 5 2.51 15.60 7.22
CA LEU A 5 3.34 14.74 6.35
C LEU A 5 3.42 13.24 6.73
N ARG A 6 2.38 12.63 7.35
CA ARG A 6 2.50 11.22 7.83
C ARG A 6 1.46 10.19 7.41
N HIS A 7 0.47 10.48 6.57
CA HIS A 7 -0.62 9.52 6.32
C HIS A 7 -0.60 8.88 4.92
N TYR A 8 0.51 8.22 4.57
CA TYR A 8 0.49 7.25 3.46
C TYR A 8 -0.14 5.90 3.88
N TRP A 9 -0.45 5.74 5.16
CA TRP A 9 -1.40 4.75 5.67
C TRP A 9 -2.10 5.27 6.94
N TYR A 10 -3.24 4.67 7.30
CA TYR A 10 -3.92 4.90 8.57
C TYR A 10 -4.67 3.64 9.03
N LEU A 11 -4.98 3.55 10.32
CA LEU A 11 -5.89 2.56 10.89
C LEU A 11 -7.25 3.23 11.10
N ASP A 12 -8.30 2.68 10.51
CA ASP A 12 -9.66 3.02 10.85
C ASP A 12 -10.10 2.24 12.09
N SER A 13 -10.38 2.95 13.18
CA SER A 13 -10.78 2.36 14.46
C SER A 13 -12.20 1.78 14.43
N ILE A 14 -13.05 2.21 13.51
CA ILE A 14 -14.44 1.74 13.42
C ILE A 14 -14.47 0.37 12.76
N THR A 15 -13.83 0.24 11.59
CA THR A 15 -13.82 -1.02 10.83
C THR A 15 -12.66 -1.93 11.20
N ASN A 16 -11.74 -1.49 12.08
CA ASN A 16 -10.48 -2.15 12.38
C ASN A 16 -9.75 -2.57 11.09
N SER A 17 -9.68 -1.65 10.12
CA SER A 17 -9.03 -1.88 8.83
C SER A 17 -7.92 -0.86 8.62
N ILE A 18 -6.83 -1.33 8.02
CA ILE A 18 -5.70 -0.48 7.67
C ILE A 18 -5.86 -0.06 6.21
N PHE A 19 -5.71 1.23 5.95
CA PHE A 19 -5.75 1.80 4.62
C PHE A 19 -4.36 2.30 4.22
N ILE A 20 -3.92 1.97 3.01
CA ILE A 20 -2.60 2.30 2.49
C ILE A 20 -2.75 3.00 1.13
N ASN A 21 -2.19 4.20 1.02
CA ASN A 21 -2.13 4.98 -0.21
C ASN A 21 -0.91 4.55 -1.02
N LEU A 22 -1.12 4.04 -2.24
CA LEU A 22 -0.04 3.64 -3.14
C LEU A 22 0.02 4.50 -4.39
N LYS A 23 1.24 4.91 -4.74
CA LYS A 23 1.61 5.34 -6.09
C LYS A 23 2.24 4.14 -6.78
N VAL A 24 1.68 3.69 -7.88
CA VAL A 24 2.13 2.48 -8.59
C VAL A 24 2.85 2.85 -9.88
N LYS A 25 4.01 2.23 -10.11
CA LYS A 25 4.68 2.15 -11.41
C LYS A 25 4.64 0.70 -11.89
N SER A 26 3.70 0.40 -12.78
CA SER A 26 3.53 -0.90 -13.42
C SER A 26 4.61 -1.18 -14.48
N GLY A 27 4.73 -2.44 -14.92
CA GLY A 27 5.72 -2.84 -15.95
C GLY A 27 7.18 -2.67 -15.50
N ALA A 28 7.44 -2.71 -14.20
CA ALA A 28 8.80 -2.63 -13.68
C ALA A 28 9.54 -3.97 -13.80
N LYS A 29 10.87 -3.98 -13.59
CA LYS A 29 11.64 -5.23 -13.56
C LYS A 29 11.38 -6.06 -12.30
N ILE A 30 10.99 -5.42 -11.20
CA ILE A 30 10.84 -6.03 -9.88
C ILE A 30 9.68 -5.41 -9.10
N ASN A 31 9.13 -6.16 -8.14
CA ASN A 31 8.18 -5.67 -7.14
C ASN A 31 8.95 -5.06 -5.96
N LYS A 32 8.77 -3.77 -5.67
CA LYS A 32 9.51 -3.09 -4.60
C LYS A 32 8.84 -1.79 -4.14
N ILE A 33 8.82 -1.55 -2.83
CA ILE A 33 8.58 -0.21 -2.27
C ILE A 33 9.87 0.60 -2.42
N ILE A 34 9.80 1.74 -3.10
CA ILE A 34 10.97 2.51 -3.52
C ILE A 34 11.07 3.90 -2.91
N GLY A 35 10.05 4.35 -2.18
CA GLY A 35 10.03 5.72 -1.69
C GLY A 35 8.67 6.18 -1.19
N LEU A 36 8.63 7.44 -0.79
CA LEU A 36 7.39 8.21 -0.66
C LEU A 36 7.17 9.03 -1.92
N TYR A 37 5.91 9.24 -2.27
CA TYR A 37 5.49 10.12 -3.35
C TYR A 37 4.45 11.11 -2.81
N HIS A 38 4.70 12.40 -3.01
CA HIS A 38 3.84 13.46 -2.52
C HIS A 38 3.21 14.19 -3.70
N ILE A 39 1.87 14.33 -3.66
CA ILE A 39 1.10 15.05 -4.67
C ILE A 39 -0.16 15.63 -4.03
N ASN A 40 -0.51 16.87 -4.35
CA ASN A 40 -1.74 17.53 -3.88
C ASN A 40 -1.98 17.37 -2.37
N ASN A 41 -0.94 17.64 -1.56
CA ASN A 41 -0.97 17.50 -0.10
C ASN A 41 -1.29 16.08 0.43
N LYS A 42 -1.17 15.05 -0.42
CA LYS A 42 -1.32 13.65 -0.06
C LYS A 42 -0.01 12.91 -0.24
N SER A 43 0.24 11.95 0.65
CA SER A 43 1.43 11.10 0.65
C SER A 43 1.05 9.68 0.27
N PHE A 44 1.89 9.05 -0.54
CA PHE A 44 1.70 7.69 -1.05
C PHE A 44 3.00 6.90 -0.86
N LEU A 45 2.90 5.60 -0.59
CA LEU A 45 4.02 4.69 -0.78
C LEU A 45 4.24 4.50 -2.28
N TYR A 46 5.44 4.81 -2.76
CA TYR A 46 5.79 4.58 -4.14
C TYR A 46 6.23 3.13 -4.33
N VAL A 47 5.49 2.38 -5.15
CA VAL A 47 5.69 0.96 -5.40
C VAL A 47 5.91 0.71 -6.88
N LYS A 48 6.96 -0.04 -7.20
CA LYS A 48 7.17 -0.67 -8.50
C LYS A 48 6.50 -2.04 -8.50
N ILE A 49 5.75 -2.33 -9.55
CA ILE A 49 5.09 -3.61 -9.78
C ILE A 49 5.48 -4.12 -11.16
N ASN A 50 5.88 -5.38 -11.25
CA ASN A 50 6.36 -5.97 -12.49
C ASN A 50 5.25 -6.21 -13.50
N ALA A 51 4.05 -6.53 -13.03
CA ALA A 51 2.89 -6.75 -13.87
C ALA A 51 2.49 -5.48 -14.64
N ILE A 52 2.12 -5.68 -15.90
CA ILE A 52 1.55 -4.65 -16.77
C ILE A 52 0.08 -4.35 -16.38
N PRO A 53 -0.44 -3.15 -16.64
CA PRO A 53 -1.78 -2.73 -16.24
C PRO A 53 -2.89 -3.26 -17.20
N GLU A 54 -2.78 -4.52 -17.62
CA GLU A 54 -3.74 -5.18 -18.53
C GLU A 54 -4.46 -6.32 -17.80
N ASN A 55 -5.72 -6.57 -18.16
CA ASN A 55 -6.51 -7.71 -17.67
C ASN A 55 -6.42 -7.89 -16.14
N ASN A 56 -6.43 -6.77 -15.40
CA ASN A 56 -6.33 -6.74 -13.93
C ASN A 56 -5.01 -7.29 -13.33
N LYS A 57 -4.01 -7.64 -14.14
CA LYS A 57 -2.74 -8.27 -13.68
C LYS A 57 -1.99 -7.41 -12.67
N ALA A 58 -1.86 -6.10 -12.92
CA ALA A 58 -1.22 -5.18 -11.98
C ALA A 58 -1.92 -5.16 -10.61
N ASN A 59 -3.26 -5.20 -10.58
CA ASN A 59 -4.02 -5.19 -9.33
C ASN A 59 -3.83 -6.50 -8.55
N GLN A 60 -3.87 -7.64 -9.23
CA GLN A 60 -3.60 -8.95 -8.62
C GLN A 60 -2.18 -9.03 -8.05
N GLU A 61 -1.20 -8.52 -8.79
CA GLU A 61 0.20 -8.54 -8.36
C GLU A 61 0.46 -7.58 -7.17
N ILE A 62 -0.23 -6.43 -7.11
CA ILE A 62 -0.21 -5.56 -5.92
C ILE A 62 -0.71 -6.31 -4.69
N ILE A 63 -1.86 -6.98 -4.80
CA ILE A 63 -2.44 -7.74 -3.70
C ILE A 63 -1.49 -8.84 -3.25
N LYS A 64 -0.89 -9.58 -4.19
CA LYS A 64 0.11 -10.62 -3.91
C LYS A 64 1.35 -10.05 -3.24
N PHE A 65 1.90 -8.96 -3.76
CA PHE A 65 3.08 -8.30 -3.21
C PHE A 65 2.83 -7.81 -1.77
N LEU A 66 1.70 -7.14 -1.52
CA LEU A 66 1.36 -6.67 -0.16
C LEU A 66 1.04 -7.82 0.78
N SER A 67 0.41 -8.88 0.30
CA SER A 67 0.16 -10.10 1.08
C SER A 67 1.47 -10.70 1.60
N GLN A 68 2.49 -10.80 0.74
CA GLN A 68 3.81 -11.26 1.12
C GLN A 68 4.54 -10.25 2.02
N TRP A 69 4.42 -8.95 1.71
CA TRP A 69 5.09 -7.90 2.49
C TRP A 69 4.51 -7.75 3.90
N LEU A 70 3.20 -7.95 4.09
CA LEU A 70 2.51 -7.84 5.38
C LEU A 70 2.28 -9.17 6.07
N GLU A 71 2.57 -10.30 5.41
CA GLU A 71 2.31 -11.64 5.93
C GLU A 71 0.82 -11.85 6.27
N VAL A 72 -0.05 -11.36 5.38
CA VAL A 72 -1.52 -11.41 5.51
C VAL A 72 -2.12 -12.12 4.30
N CYS A 73 -3.19 -12.90 4.51
CA CYS A 73 -3.93 -13.57 3.44
C CYS A 73 -4.43 -12.57 2.37
N ARG A 74 -4.33 -12.94 1.09
CA ARG A 74 -4.80 -12.10 -0.03
C ARG A 74 -6.29 -11.72 0.08
N SER A 75 -7.12 -12.60 0.64
CA SER A 75 -8.55 -12.37 0.88
C SER A 75 -8.83 -11.18 1.80
N ASN A 76 -7.86 -10.81 2.65
CA ASN A 76 -7.96 -9.70 3.58
C ASN A 76 -7.45 -8.37 2.97
N ILE A 77 -7.01 -8.37 1.72
CA ILE A 77 -6.45 -7.21 1.03
C ILE A 77 -7.33 -6.86 -0.16
N LYS A 78 -7.80 -5.61 -0.22
CA LYS A 78 -8.67 -5.12 -1.31
C LYS A 78 -8.19 -3.78 -1.83
N ILE A 79 -8.32 -3.56 -3.13
CA ILE A 79 -8.18 -2.23 -3.71
C ILE A 79 -9.55 -1.57 -3.61
N VAL A 80 -9.68 -0.58 -2.73
CA VAL A 80 -10.95 0.13 -2.48
C VAL A 80 -11.07 1.39 -3.33
N TYR A 81 -9.97 1.88 -3.89
CA TYR A 81 -9.97 3.02 -4.81
C TYR A 81 -8.86 2.90 -5.86
N GLY A 82 -9.13 3.45 -7.06
CA GLY A 82 -8.13 3.58 -8.11
C GLY A 82 -7.86 2.31 -8.90
N LEU A 83 -8.86 1.44 -9.12
CA LEU A 83 -8.70 0.20 -9.90
C LEU A 83 -8.04 0.43 -11.27
N HIS A 84 -8.37 1.53 -11.94
CA HIS A 84 -7.82 1.95 -13.23
C HIS A 84 -6.76 3.08 -13.12
N SER A 85 -6.43 3.51 -11.90
CA SER A 85 -5.46 4.58 -11.66
C SER A 85 -4.13 4.02 -11.14
N ASN A 86 -3.07 4.81 -11.34
CA ASN A 86 -1.78 4.56 -10.71
C ASN A 86 -1.70 5.13 -9.27
N LEU A 87 -2.72 5.86 -8.82
CA LEU A 87 -2.95 6.24 -7.43
C LEU A 87 -4.04 5.33 -6.87
N LYS A 88 -3.69 4.51 -5.88
CA LYS A 88 -4.57 3.47 -5.34
C LYS A 88 -4.70 3.59 -3.83
N VAL A 89 -5.85 3.14 -3.32
CA VAL A 89 -6.05 2.94 -1.87
C VAL A 89 -6.33 1.47 -1.64
N ILE A 90 -5.55 0.87 -0.75
CA ILE A 90 -5.64 -0.53 -0.37
C ILE A 90 -6.21 -0.61 1.02
N SER A 91 -7.25 -1.41 1.23
CA SER A 91 -7.67 -1.81 2.57
C SER A 91 -7.07 -3.17 2.93
N VAL A 92 -6.68 -3.31 4.18
CA VAL A 92 -6.18 -4.55 4.78
C VAL A 92 -6.95 -4.77 6.07
N ILE A 93 -7.68 -5.88 6.16
CA ILE A 93 -8.41 -6.23 7.40
C ILE A 93 -7.36 -6.49 8.49
N ASN A 94 -7.46 -5.78 9.61
CA ASN A 94 -6.54 -5.93 10.73
C ASN A 94 -6.90 -7.15 11.58
N THR A 95 -6.72 -8.34 10.99
CA THR A 95 -7.10 -9.63 11.60
C THR A 95 -6.25 -10.00 12.82
N ASN A 96 -5.02 -9.51 12.89
CA ASN A 96 -4.12 -9.67 14.04
C ASN A 96 -3.69 -8.29 14.54
N ALA A 97 -3.60 -8.07 15.86
CA ALA A 97 -3.28 -6.78 16.49
C ALA A 97 -1.89 -6.18 16.12
N ASN A 98 -1.14 -6.83 15.23
CA ASN A 98 0.26 -6.51 14.94
C ASN A 98 0.50 -5.93 13.53
N ILE A 99 -0.48 -5.88 12.63
CA ILE A 99 -0.22 -5.43 11.25
C ILE A 99 0.22 -3.95 11.21
N SER A 100 -0.38 -3.10 12.05
CA SER A 100 0.02 -1.70 12.19
C SER A 100 1.47 -1.55 12.67
N ASN A 101 1.90 -2.38 13.62
CA ASN A 101 3.28 -2.42 14.11
C ASN A 101 4.25 -2.96 13.05
N LEU A 102 3.84 -3.98 12.30
CA LEU A 102 4.62 -4.52 11.20
C LEU A 102 4.86 -3.48 10.11
N ILE A 103 3.82 -2.75 9.71
CA ILE A 103 3.92 -1.64 8.76
C ILE A 103 4.92 -0.60 9.27
N ARG A 104 4.78 -0.14 10.53
CA ARG A 104 5.71 0.81 11.15
C ARG A 104 7.16 0.30 11.11
N SER A 105 7.39 -0.97 11.43
CA SER A 105 8.73 -1.58 11.43
C SER A 105 9.32 -1.65 10.03
N LYS A 106 8.58 -2.22 9.06
CA LYS A 106 9.06 -2.35 7.68
C LYS A 106 9.34 -0.98 7.06
N LEU A 107 8.53 0.04 7.33
CA LEU A 107 8.76 1.39 6.82
C LEU A 107 10.02 2.05 7.42
N LYS A 108 10.27 1.88 8.72
CA LYS A 108 11.53 2.34 9.35
C LYS A 108 12.75 1.73 8.67
N SER A 109 12.70 0.44 8.32
CA SER A 109 13.82 -0.23 7.66
C SER A 109 14.11 0.29 6.24
N ILE A 110 13.10 0.85 5.54
CA ILE A 110 13.25 1.32 4.16
C ILE A 110 13.94 2.71 4.11
N HIS A 111 14.32 3.31 5.26
CA HIS A 111 14.90 4.66 5.34
C HIS A 111 14.03 5.70 4.58
N LEU A 112 12.71 5.60 4.78
CA LEU A 112 11.72 6.55 4.25
C LEU A 112 11.52 7.74 5.18
#